data_AF-D4D6Z9-F1
#
_entry.id   AF-D4D6Z9-F1
#
_cell.length_a   1.000
_cell.length_b   1.000
_cell.length_c   1.000
_cell.angle_alpha   90.00
_cell.angle_beta   90.00
_cell.angle_gamma   90.00
#
_symmetry.space_group_name_H-M   'P 1'
#
loop_
_entity.id
_entity.type
_entity.pdbx_description
1 polymer ?
#
loop_
_entity_poly.entity_id
_entity_poly.type
_entity_poly.pdbx_seq_one_letter_code
_entity_poly.pdbx_strand_id
1 'polypeptide(L)'
;MQGPVPVTIMHISSQMMHPKMPWCSTGTTPKADRPNSHHDHAGGNEGILKQFGKLSVIGGKDCAHVTQTPEHGEKFKIGERITVTALHTPCHTQDSICYFAEDGNERVVFTGDTLFIGGCGRFFEGNATEMHKALNEVLASLPDDTRVYPGHEYTKSNVKFCSTVSQSEAVKKLEEFANNNQQTQGKFTIGDEKLHNVFMRVTDPEIQKVVGATEPVEVMNRLRGMKNKM
;
A
#
# COMPACT_ATOMS: atom_id res chain seq x y z
N MET A 1 -34.06 15.19 -13.52
CA MET A 1 -33.18 14.19 -14.16
C MET A 1 -31.76 14.46 -13.68
N GLN A 2 -31.29 13.75 -12.65
CA GLN A 2 -29.87 13.75 -12.30
C GLN A 2 -29.16 12.91 -13.37
N GLY A 3 -28.23 13.53 -14.10
CA GLY A 3 -27.38 12.80 -15.05
C GLY A 3 -26.57 11.71 -14.34
N PRO A 4 -26.01 10.74 -15.08
CA PRO A 4 -25.19 9.70 -14.49
C PRO A 4 -24.03 10.35 -13.73
N VAL A 5 -23.94 10.07 -12.43
CA VAL A 5 -22.77 10.44 -11.62
C VAL A 5 -21.59 9.71 -12.25
N PRO A 6 -20.52 10.41 -12.70
CA PRO A 6 -19.36 9.73 -13.26
C PRO A 6 -18.80 8.79 -12.18
N VAL A 7 -18.87 7.49 -12.45
CA VAL A 7 -18.27 6.48 -11.58
C VAL A 7 -16.76 6.54 -11.82
N THR A 8 -16.04 7.18 -10.92
CA THR A 8 -14.58 7.21 -10.95
C THR A 8 -14.06 5.85 -10.50
N ILE A 9 -13.27 5.18 -11.33
CA ILE A 9 -12.51 4.00 -10.88
C ILE A 9 -11.15 4.49 -10.45
N MET A 10 -10.98 4.49 -9.13
CA MET A 10 -9.67 4.62 -8.55
C MET A 10 -8.91 3.32 -8.79
N HIS A 11 -7.74 3.40 -9.40
CA HIS A 11 -6.88 2.24 -9.51
C HIS A 11 -6.18 1.99 -8.16
N ILE A 12 -6.97 1.48 -7.22
CA ILE A 12 -6.47 0.70 -6.11
C ILE A 12 -6.45 -0.71 -6.67
N SER A 13 -5.30 -1.39 -6.65
CA SER A 13 -5.11 -2.79 -7.06
C SER A 13 -6.40 -3.57 -7.28
N SER A 14 -6.56 -4.21 -8.45
CA SER A 14 -7.72 -5.08 -8.69
C SER A 14 -7.92 -6.19 -7.62
N GLN A 15 -6.91 -6.45 -6.77
CA GLN A 15 -6.97 -7.37 -5.64
C GLN A 15 -7.56 -6.80 -4.34
N MET A 16 -7.62 -5.47 -4.16
CA MET A 16 -8.27 -4.87 -2.97
C MET A 16 -9.81 -4.86 -3.08
N MET A 17 -10.37 -5.23 -4.24
CA MET A 17 -11.81 -5.40 -4.40
C MET A 17 -12.23 -6.80 -3.94
N HIS A 18 -12.79 -6.87 -2.72
CA HIS A 18 -13.24 -8.10 -2.07
C HIS A 18 -14.21 -8.93 -2.95
N PRO A 19 -14.09 -10.28 -3.01
CA PRO A 19 -14.91 -11.15 -3.87
C PRO A 19 -16.43 -11.23 -3.60
N LYS A 20 -16.99 -10.40 -2.70
CA LYS A 20 -18.45 -10.34 -2.45
C LYS A 20 -19.18 -9.26 -3.25
N MET A 21 -18.48 -8.50 -4.09
CA MET A 21 -19.14 -7.70 -5.13
C MET A 21 -19.37 -8.58 -6.37
N PRO A 22 -20.60 -8.65 -6.92
CA PRO A 22 -21.02 -9.64 -7.92
C PRO A 22 -20.29 -9.58 -9.28
N TRP A 23 -19.29 -8.71 -9.43
CA TRP A 23 -18.49 -8.54 -10.65
C TRP A 23 -17.07 -9.11 -10.54
N CYS A 24 -16.68 -9.72 -9.40
CA CYS A 24 -15.33 -10.24 -9.16
C CYS A 24 -15.09 -11.66 -9.72
N SER A 25 -16.05 -12.26 -10.41
CA SER A 25 -15.99 -13.64 -10.89
C SER A 25 -15.85 -13.73 -12.42
N THR A 26 -14.73 -13.29 -12.98
CA THR A 26 -14.30 -13.78 -14.30
C THR A 26 -12.80 -14.07 -14.24
N GLY A 27 -12.48 -15.34 -14.00
CA GLY A 27 -11.11 -15.82 -13.96
C GLY A 27 -10.47 -15.79 -15.35
N THR A 28 -9.24 -15.28 -15.38
CA THR A 28 -8.18 -15.73 -16.28
C THR A 28 -6.85 -15.41 -15.60
N THR A 29 -6.09 -16.44 -15.22
CA THR A 29 -4.66 -16.30 -14.90
C THR A 29 -3.89 -16.03 -16.21
N PRO A 30 -3.23 -14.88 -16.40
CA PRO A 30 -2.37 -14.67 -17.55
C PRO A 30 -1.06 -15.45 -17.37
N LYS A 31 -0.62 -16.12 -18.43
CA LYS A 31 0.69 -16.76 -18.51
C LYS A 31 1.80 -15.72 -18.37
N ALA A 32 2.80 -16.06 -17.56
CA ALA A 32 3.97 -15.25 -17.27
C ALA A 32 4.87 -15.14 -18.50
N ASP A 33 4.76 -14.05 -19.27
CA ASP A 33 5.75 -13.67 -20.29
C ASP A 33 5.86 -12.13 -20.36
N ARG A 34 6.38 -11.54 -19.27
CA ARG A 34 7.18 -10.28 -19.16
C ARG A 34 7.12 -9.76 -17.72
N PRO A 35 8.25 -9.68 -16.97
CA PRO A 35 8.23 -9.33 -15.56
C PRO A 35 8.34 -7.82 -15.32
N ASN A 36 7.57 -7.00 -16.04
CA ASN A 36 7.57 -5.55 -15.82
C ASN A 36 6.14 -4.99 -15.93
N SER A 37 5.78 -4.19 -14.91
CA SER A 37 4.45 -3.76 -14.48
C SER A 37 3.67 -4.83 -13.73
N HIS A 38 3.30 -4.49 -12.50
CA HIS A 38 2.45 -5.22 -11.57
C HIS A 38 1.05 -5.50 -12.17
N HIS A 39 0.99 -6.43 -13.12
CA HIS A 39 -0.22 -6.82 -13.85
C HIS A 39 -1.30 -7.32 -12.88
N ASP A 40 -0.90 -7.87 -11.76
CA ASP A 40 -1.77 -8.27 -10.66
C ASP A 40 -2.58 -7.11 -10.06
N HIS A 41 -2.11 -5.86 -10.22
CA HIS A 41 -2.84 -4.66 -9.85
C HIS A 41 -3.64 -4.10 -11.04
N ALA A 42 -2.97 -3.82 -12.18
CA ALA A 42 -3.53 -3.10 -13.34
C ALA A 42 -4.24 -3.94 -14.40
N GLY A 43 -4.17 -5.27 -14.28
CA GLY A 43 -4.64 -6.20 -15.31
C GLY A 43 -6.13 -6.21 -15.58
N GLY A 44 -6.93 -5.82 -14.59
CA GLY A 44 -8.38 -5.77 -14.70
C GLY A 44 -8.91 -4.55 -15.46
N ASN A 45 -8.08 -3.53 -15.70
CA ASN A 45 -8.54 -2.24 -16.24
C ASN A 45 -9.20 -2.39 -17.61
N GLU A 46 -8.62 -3.18 -18.51
CA GLU A 46 -9.18 -3.42 -19.84
C GLU A 46 -10.58 -4.06 -19.77
N GLY A 47 -10.74 -5.10 -18.93
CA GLY A 47 -12.00 -5.81 -18.76
C GLY A 47 -13.10 -4.92 -18.18
N ILE A 48 -12.75 -4.11 -17.18
CA ILE A 48 -13.63 -3.13 -16.55
C ILE A 48 -14.09 -2.08 -17.57
N LEU A 49 -13.18 -1.51 -18.35
CA LEU A 49 -13.50 -0.50 -19.36
C LEU A 49 -14.38 -1.07 -20.48
N LYS A 50 -14.15 -2.32 -20.89
CA LYS A 50 -15.02 -3.02 -21.85
C LYS A 50 -16.45 -3.17 -21.31
N GLN A 51 -16.60 -3.42 -20.01
CA GLN A 51 -17.89 -3.70 -19.41
C GLN A 51 -18.69 -2.43 -19.07
N PHE A 52 -18.02 -1.40 -18.55
CA PHE A 52 -18.69 -0.21 -18.01
C PHE A 52 -18.51 1.05 -18.89
N GLY A 53 -17.71 0.98 -19.95
CA GLY A 53 -17.53 2.06 -20.91
C GLY A 53 -16.46 3.07 -20.49
N LYS A 54 -16.70 4.36 -20.81
CA LYS A 54 -15.74 5.45 -20.60
C LYS A 54 -15.69 5.87 -19.13
N LEU A 55 -14.86 5.18 -18.36
CA LEU A 55 -14.54 5.54 -16.98
C LEU A 55 -13.16 6.20 -16.93
N SER A 56 -12.99 7.16 -16.01
CA SER A 56 -11.67 7.67 -15.69
C SER A 56 -10.89 6.62 -14.90
N VAL A 57 -9.68 6.30 -15.35
CA VAL A 57 -8.71 5.46 -14.64
C VAL A 57 -7.66 6.39 -14.03
N ILE A 58 -7.68 6.48 -12.69
CA ILE A 58 -6.75 7.31 -11.93
C ILE A 58 -5.62 6.43 -11.40
N GLY A 59 -4.38 6.74 -11.78
CA GLY A 59 -3.23 5.88 -11.49
C GLY A 59 -1.88 6.55 -11.78
N GLY A 60 -0.80 5.83 -11.46
CA GLY A 60 0.55 6.15 -11.92
C GLY A 60 0.62 6.22 -13.44
N LYS A 61 1.56 7.01 -13.96
CA LYS A 61 1.69 7.29 -15.41
C LYS A 61 1.93 6.03 -16.25
N ASP A 62 2.51 4.98 -15.66
CA ASP A 62 2.85 3.74 -16.35
C ASP A 62 1.76 2.66 -16.15
N CYS A 63 0.66 3.01 -15.47
CA CYS A 63 -0.49 2.13 -15.26
C CYS A 63 -1.27 1.91 -16.57
N ALA A 64 -1.64 0.65 -16.82
CA ALA A 64 -2.41 0.28 -18.00
C ALA A 64 -3.76 1.03 -18.05
N HIS A 65 -4.05 1.65 -19.20
CA HIS A 65 -5.26 2.43 -19.45
C HIS A 65 -5.46 3.66 -18.56
N VAL A 66 -4.41 4.16 -17.89
CA VAL A 66 -4.50 5.41 -17.12
C VAL A 66 -4.98 6.56 -18.00
N THR A 67 -5.96 7.32 -17.49
CA THR A 67 -6.48 8.53 -18.15
C THR A 67 -6.14 9.79 -17.38
N GLN A 68 -5.83 9.66 -16.08
CA GLN A 68 -5.46 10.75 -15.21
C GLN A 68 -4.38 10.28 -14.23
N THR A 69 -3.28 11.03 -14.16
CA THR A 69 -2.25 10.87 -13.13
C THR A 69 -2.26 12.12 -12.27
N PRO A 70 -2.78 12.05 -11.04
CA PRO A 70 -2.85 13.21 -10.15
C PRO A 70 -1.44 13.59 -9.66
N GLU A 71 -1.22 14.87 -9.38
CA GLU A 71 0.00 15.35 -8.74
C GLU A 71 0.07 14.88 -7.27
N HIS A 72 1.28 14.88 -6.68
CA HIS A 72 1.42 14.63 -5.24
C HIS A 72 0.68 15.69 -4.42
N GLY A 73 -0.21 15.26 -3.54
CA GLY A 73 -1.06 16.14 -2.73
C GLY A 73 -2.33 16.62 -3.45
N GLU A 74 -2.52 16.28 -4.74
CA GLU A 74 -3.74 16.61 -5.46
C GLU A 74 -4.94 15.92 -4.81
N LYS A 75 -6.04 16.68 -4.70
CA LYS A 75 -7.30 16.19 -4.14
C LYS A 75 -8.36 16.09 -5.22
N PHE A 76 -9.12 15.00 -5.18
CA PHE A 76 -10.32 14.82 -5.99
C PHE A 76 -11.41 14.13 -5.18
N LYS A 77 -12.62 14.08 -5.75
CA LYS A 77 -13.78 13.49 -5.07
C LYS A 77 -14.22 12.18 -5.73
N ILE A 78 -14.70 11.26 -4.89
CA ILE A 78 -15.48 10.10 -5.32
C ILE A 78 -16.89 10.30 -4.77
N GLY A 79 -17.87 10.51 -5.66
CA GLY A 79 -19.19 10.97 -5.27
C GLY A 79 -19.15 12.35 -4.59
N GLU A 80 -20.11 12.62 -3.71
CA GLU A 80 -20.23 13.95 -3.08
C GLU A 80 -19.40 14.11 -1.81
N ARG A 81 -19.21 12.99 -1.09
CA ARG A 81 -18.71 12.94 0.29
C ARG A 81 -17.24 12.59 0.40
N ILE A 82 -16.75 11.65 -0.41
CA ILE A 82 -15.41 11.08 -0.24
C ILE A 82 -14.41 12.03 -0.90
N THR A 83 -13.49 12.57 -0.10
CA THR A 83 -12.33 13.30 -0.61
C THR A 83 -11.13 12.38 -0.60
N VAL A 84 -10.41 12.34 -1.72
CA VAL A 84 -9.22 11.52 -1.86
C VAL A 84 -8.02 12.40 -2.18
N THR A 85 -6.92 12.19 -1.46
CA THR A 85 -5.63 12.84 -1.68
C THR A 85 -4.66 11.81 -2.28
N ALA A 86 -4.05 12.14 -3.42
CA ALA A 86 -3.02 11.32 -4.04
C ALA A 86 -1.67 11.56 -3.35
N LEU A 87 -1.00 10.49 -2.94
CA LEU A 87 0.27 10.52 -2.22
C LEU A 87 1.29 9.73 -3.02
N HIS A 88 2.14 10.42 -3.78
CA HIS A 88 3.23 9.77 -4.51
C HIS A 88 4.23 9.15 -3.53
N THR A 89 4.53 7.88 -3.75
CA THR A 89 5.43 7.06 -2.92
C THR A 89 6.35 6.23 -3.81
N PRO A 90 7.18 6.88 -4.67
CA PRO A 90 8.09 6.16 -5.55
C PRO A 90 9.05 5.31 -4.73
N CYS A 91 9.24 4.05 -5.12
CA CYS A 91 10.34 3.18 -4.71
C CYS A 91 10.10 1.76 -5.24
N HIS A 92 8.94 1.19 -4.90
CA HIS A 92 8.56 -0.13 -5.38
C HIS A 92 8.40 -0.13 -6.90
N THR A 93 7.59 0.81 -7.39
CA THR A 93 7.70 1.38 -8.74
C THR A 93 7.95 2.87 -8.63
N GLN A 94 8.47 3.49 -9.69
CA GLN A 94 8.67 4.93 -9.75
C GLN A 94 7.35 5.72 -9.90
N ASP A 95 6.27 5.07 -10.34
CA ASP A 95 4.95 5.67 -10.50
C ASP A 95 3.96 5.28 -9.38
N SER A 96 4.45 4.70 -8.29
CA SER A 96 3.63 4.28 -7.15
C SER A 96 2.90 5.48 -6.49
N ILE A 97 1.58 5.37 -6.37
CA ILE A 97 0.71 6.35 -5.70
C ILE A 97 -0.11 5.63 -4.64
N CYS A 98 -0.01 6.09 -3.40
CA CYS A 98 -0.94 5.77 -2.32
C CYS A 98 -2.14 6.73 -2.34
N TYR A 99 -3.29 6.26 -1.89
CA TYR A 99 -4.52 7.04 -1.93
C TYR A 99 -5.14 7.16 -0.54
N PHE A 100 -5.12 8.36 0.01
CA PHE A 100 -5.70 8.67 1.32
C PHE A 100 -7.11 9.22 1.14
N ALA A 101 -8.11 8.47 1.60
CA ALA A 101 -9.53 8.78 1.43
C ALA A 101 -10.19 9.10 2.77
N GLU A 102 -11.00 10.14 2.78
CA GLU A 102 -11.73 10.64 3.94
C GLU A 102 -13.24 10.73 3.65
N ASP A 103 -14.07 10.22 4.56
CA ASP A 103 -15.53 10.38 4.57
C ASP A 103 -16.00 10.76 5.99
N GLY A 104 -16.18 12.06 6.21
CA GLY A 104 -16.48 12.60 7.54
C GLY A 104 -15.34 12.33 8.52
N ASN A 105 -15.60 11.53 9.55
CA ASN A 105 -14.62 11.15 10.56
C ASN A 105 -13.90 9.83 10.24
N GLU A 106 -14.29 9.11 9.18
CA GLU A 106 -13.59 7.90 8.75
C GLU A 106 -12.50 8.24 7.75
N ARG A 107 -11.36 7.55 7.89
CA ARG A 107 -10.19 7.74 7.03
C ARG A 107 -9.45 6.43 6.78
N VAL A 108 -9.06 6.24 5.53
CA VAL A 108 -8.35 5.04 5.07
C VAL A 108 -7.23 5.45 4.12
N VAL A 109 -6.19 4.63 4.03
CA VAL A 109 -5.16 4.76 3.00
C VAL A 109 -4.97 3.45 2.26
N PHE A 110 -5.09 3.50 0.94
CA PHE A 110 -4.77 2.41 0.05
C PHE A 110 -3.30 2.53 -0.37
N THR A 111 -2.49 1.56 0.00
CA THR A 111 -1.01 1.71 -0.05
C THR A 111 -0.34 0.92 -1.16
N GLY A 112 -1.11 0.12 -1.91
CA GLY A 112 -0.58 -0.81 -2.90
C GLY A 112 0.56 -1.62 -2.31
N ASP A 113 1.70 -1.61 -3.00
CA ASP A 113 2.90 -2.35 -2.61
C ASP A 113 3.95 -1.46 -1.94
N THR A 114 3.58 -0.24 -1.51
CA THR A 114 4.46 0.65 -0.74
C THR A 114 4.54 0.20 0.72
N LEU A 115 3.41 0.23 1.42
CA LEU A 115 3.25 -0.17 2.83
C LEU A 115 2.39 -1.44 2.91
N PHE A 116 2.88 -2.44 3.63
CA PHE A 116 2.12 -3.62 4.05
C PHE A 116 1.97 -3.61 5.56
N ILE A 117 1.00 -4.36 6.10
CA ILE A 117 0.94 -4.55 7.55
C ILE A 117 2.23 -5.23 8.02
N GLY A 118 2.98 -4.55 8.90
CA GLY A 118 4.28 -5.00 9.41
C GLY A 118 5.39 -5.10 8.35
N GLY A 119 5.24 -4.48 7.18
CA GLY A 119 6.24 -4.58 6.12
C GLY A 119 6.22 -3.44 5.11
N CYS A 120 7.03 -3.58 4.07
CA CYS A 120 7.05 -2.67 2.92
C CYS A 120 7.37 -3.42 1.62
N GLY A 121 7.16 -2.74 0.49
CA GLY A 121 7.54 -3.19 -0.84
C GLY A 121 9.00 -3.59 -0.96
N ARG A 122 9.30 -4.45 -1.94
CA ARG A 122 10.66 -4.58 -2.46
C ARG A 122 11.00 -3.34 -3.29
N PHE A 123 12.25 -2.91 -3.26
CA PHE A 123 12.70 -1.71 -3.97
C PHE A 123 13.10 -2.11 -5.40
N PHE A 124 12.13 -2.42 -6.25
CA PHE A 124 12.43 -2.91 -7.60
C PHE A 124 12.97 -1.80 -8.50
N GLU A 125 12.39 -0.60 -8.42
CA GLU A 125 12.75 0.52 -9.28
C GLU A 125 13.33 1.71 -8.51
N GLY A 126 13.60 1.53 -7.22
CA GLY A 126 14.00 2.60 -6.33
C GLY A 126 14.98 2.17 -5.25
N ASN A 127 15.11 3.00 -4.21
CA ASN A 127 16.13 2.84 -3.18
C ASN A 127 15.61 3.13 -1.77
N ALA A 128 16.48 2.94 -0.78
CA ALA A 128 16.14 3.11 0.63
C ALA A 128 15.79 4.56 1.01
N THR A 129 16.38 5.57 0.37
CA THR A 129 16.02 6.98 0.59
C THR A 129 14.57 7.21 0.20
N GLU A 130 14.19 6.71 -0.97
CA GLU A 130 12.83 6.83 -1.49
C GLU A 130 11.80 6.08 -0.62
N MET A 131 12.08 4.82 -0.22
CA MET A 131 11.18 4.11 0.68
C MET A 131 11.11 4.75 2.07
N HIS A 132 12.24 5.26 2.59
CA HIS A 132 12.25 5.97 3.86
C HIS A 132 11.33 7.18 3.80
N LYS A 133 11.46 8.02 2.77
CA LYS A 133 10.57 9.16 2.52
C LYS A 133 9.11 8.72 2.39
N ALA A 134 8.84 7.71 1.58
CA ALA A 134 7.47 7.21 1.37
C ALA A 134 6.80 6.77 2.69
N LEU A 135 7.48 5.96 3.50
CA LEU A 135 6.89 5.44 4.74
C LEU A 135 6.94 6.44 5.89
N ASN A 136 8.11 7.05 6.15
CA ASN A 136 8.39 7.77 7.38
C ASN A 136 8.18 9.28 7.28
N GLU A 137 8.05 9.84 6.08
CA GLU A 137 7.70 11.26 5.88
C GLU A 137 6.28 11.39 5.33
N VAL A 138 5.96 10.69 4.23
CA VAL A 138 4.67 10.83 3.55
C VAL A 138 3.57 10.09 4.31
N LEU A 139 3.64 8.75 4.40
CA LEU A 139 2.57 7.96 5.03
C LEU A 139 2.50 8.15 6.54
N ALA A 140 3.65 8.30 7.22
CA ALA A 140 3.68 8.59 8.65
C ALA A 140 3.11 9.97 9.02
N SER A 141 3.01 10.92 8.07
CA SER A 141 2.35 12.22 8.33
C SER A 141 0.83 12.13 8.39
N LEU A 142 0.24 11.02 7.95
CA LEU A 142 -1.20 10.81 8.03
C LEU A 142 -1.66 10.68 9.49
N PRO A 143 -2.93 11.00 9.79
CA PRO A 143 -3.47 10.82 11.12
C PRO A 143 -3.37 9.36 11.59
N ASP A 144 -3.05 9.16 12.87
CA ASP A 144 -2.74 7.84 13.42
C ASP A 144 -3.90 6.84 13.31
N ASP A 145 -5.15 7.29 13.35
CA ASP A 145 -6.36 6.48 13.20
C ASP A 145 -6.68 6.10 11.74
N THR A 146 -5.82 6.44 10.77
CA THR A 146 -5.97 6.06 9.35
C THR A 146 -5.80 4.58 9.15
N ARG A 147 -6.88 3.87 8.77
CA ARG A 147 -6.84 2.43 8.49
C ARG A 147 -6.05 2.14 7.22
N VAL A 148 -5.18 1.13 7.26
CA VAL A 148 -4.31 0.75 6.14
C VAL A 148 -4.91 -0.40 5.34
N TYR A 149 -5.00 -0.21 4.03
CA TYR A 149 -5.44 -1.22 3.05
C TYR A 149 -4.30 -1.48 2.07
N PRO A 150 -3.50 -2.55 2.29
CA PRO A 150 -2.37 -2.88 1.44
C PRO A 150 -2.78 -3.72 0.21
N GLY A 151 -1.87 -3.82 -0.77
CA GLY A 151 -2.08 -4.57 -2.01
C GLY A 151 -2.11 -6.08 -1.83
N HIS A 152 -1.45 -6.61 -0.78
CA HIS A 152 -1.29 -8.04 -0.55
C HIS A 152 -1.42 -8.42 0.93
N GLU A 153 -1.86 -9.66 1.16
CA GLU A 153 -1.95 -10.28 2.48
C GLU A 153 -0.60 -10.94 2.88
N TYR A 154 0.45 -10.13 3.02
CA TYR A 154 1.79 -10.58 3.44
C TYR A 154 2.05 -10.52 4.94
N THR A 155 1.03 -10.20 5.74
CA THR A 155 1.19 -9.89 7.17
C THR A 155 1.88 -11.01 7.94
N LYS A 156 1.53 -12.28 7.71
CA LYS A 156 2.20 -13.42 8.37
C LYS A 156 3.71 -13.48 8.08
N SER A 157 4.13 -13.27 6.84
CA SER A 157 5.56 -13.31 6.48
C SER A 157 6.29 -12.05 6.96
N ASN A 158 5.61 -10.91 6.94
CA ASN A 158 6.10 -9.63 7.44
C ASN A 158 6.36 -9.66 8.95
N VAL A 159 5.41 -10.19 9.71
CA VAL A 159 5.53 -10.42 11.15
C VAL A 159 6.69 -11.33 11.46
N LYS A 160 6.82 -12.46 10.77
CA LYS A 160 7.94 -13.38 11.00
C LYS A 160 9.28 -12.66 10.90
N PHE A 161 9.43 -11.72 9.96
CA PHE A 161 10.61 -10.86 9.87
C PHE A 161 10.68 -9.85 11.04
N CYS A 162 9.60 -9.12 11.32
CA CYS A 162 9.57 -8.16 12.43
C CYS A 162 9.97 -8.80 13.76
N SER A 163 9.50 -10.02 14.06
CA SER A 163 9.87 -10.78 15.26
C SER A 163 11.36 -11.12 15.33
N THR A 164 12.09 -11.18 14.20
CA THR A 164 13.56 -11.33 14.23
C THR A 164 14.29 -10.05 14.61
N VAL A 165 13.64 -8.89 14.48
CA VAL A 165 14.24 -7.56 14.64
C VAL A 165 13.83 -6.89 15.95
N SER A 166 12.57 -7.03 16.38
CA SER A 166 12.04 -6.43 17.61
C SER A 166 11.14 -7.43 18.34
N GLN A 167 11.23 -7.40 19.67
CA GLN A 167 10.39 -8.19 20.58
C GLN A 167 9.44 -7.31 21.41
N SER A 168 9.18 -6.10 20.91
CA SER A 168 8.24 -5.15 21.50
C SER A 168 6.82 -5.72 21.60
N GLU A 169 6.06 -5.20 22.54
CA GLU A 169 4.67 -5.63 22.78
C GLU A 169 3.79 -5.45 21.53
N ALA A 170 4.03 -4.38 20.76
CA ALA A 170 3.30 -4.12 19.52
C ALA A 170 3.55 -5.21 18.46
N VAL A 171 4.81 -5.65 18.27
CA VAL A 171 5.16 -6.73 17.33
C VAL A 171 4.54 -8.06 17.77
N LYS A 172 4.54 -8.37 19.07
CA LYS A 172 3.92 -9.58 19.62
C LYS A 172 2.39 -9.60 19.40
N LYS A 173 1.72 -8.47 19.62
CA LYS A 173 0.28 -8.34 19.34
C LYS A 173 -0.04 -8.51 17.87
N LEU A 174 0.79 -7.93 16.99
CA LEU A 174 0.65 -8.13 15.55
C LEU A 174 0.84 -9.61 15.18
N GLU A 175 1.82 -10.30 15.79
CA GLU A 175 2.07 -11.72 15.56
C GLU A 175 0.89 -12.60 15.98
N GLU A 176 0.37 -12.38 17.18
CA GLU A 176 -0.81 -13.08 17.68
C GLU A 176 -2.02 -12.84 16.75
N PHE A 177 -2.26 -11.60 16.35
CA PHE A 177 -3.35 -11.27 15.43
C PHE A 177 -3.18 -11.98 14.08
N ALA A 178 -1.98 -11.92 13.50
CA ALA A 178 -1.70 -12.55 12.21
C ALA A 178 -1.86 -14.07 12.25
N ASN A 179 -1.52 -14.72 13.37
CA ASN A 179 -1.69 -16.17 13.52
C ASN A 179 -3.15 -16.58 13.64
N ASN A 180 -3.98 -15.75 14.27
CA ASN A 180 -5.39 -16.04 14.53
C ASN A 180 -6.34 -15.55 13.43
N ASN A 181 -5.86 -14.81 12.43
CA ASN A 181 -6.69 -14.25 11.37
C ASN A 181 -6.13 -14.59 9.98
N GLN A 182 -7.04 -14.90 9.04
CA GLN A 182 -6.66 -15.08 7.63
C GLN A 182 -6.55 -13.75 6.87
N GLN A 183 -7.25 -12.72 7.33
CA GLN A 183 -7.31 -11.40 6.70
C GLN A 183 -6.95 -10.33 7.72
N THR A 184 -6.07 -9.42 7.33
CA THR A 184 -5.56 -8.35 8.21
C THR A 184 -5.76 -6.94 7.64
N GLN A 185 -6.07 -6.83 6.34
CA GLN A 185 -6.39 -5.56 5.69
C GLN A 185 -7.48 -4.77 6.43
N GLY A 186 -7.26 -3.46 6.59
CA GLY A 186 -8.20 -2.55 7.25
C GLY A 186 -8.37 -2.76 8.76
N LYS A 187 -7.59 -3.65 9.38
CA LYS A 187 -7.61 -3.91 10.84
C LYS A 187 -6.62 -3.08 11.62
N PHE A 188 -5.58 -2.59 10.95
CA PHE A 188 -4.52 -1.79 11.53
C PHE A 188 -4.50 -0.40 10.92
N THR A 189 -3.94 0.52 11.69
CA THR A 189 -3.86 1.94 11.36
C THR A 189 -2.43 2.40 11.15
N ILE A 190 -2.24 3.60 10.61
CA ILE A 190 -0.91 4.24 10.51
C ILE A 190 -0.25 4.35 11.89
N GLY A 191 -1.03 4.62 12.94
CA GLY A 191 -0.56 4.63 14.32
C GLY A 191 -0.03 3.26 14.76
N ASP A 192 -0.75 2.19 14.44
CA ASP A 192 -0.29 0.82 14.74
C ASP A 192 1.00 0.48 13.98
N GLU A 193 1.08 0.84 12.69
CA GLU A 193 2.27 0.58 11.86
C GLU A 193 3.52 1.29 12.43
N LYS A 194 3.39 2.53 12.92
CA LYS A 194 4.50 3.23 13.61
C LYS A 194 5.02 2.47 14.84
N LEU A 195 4.21 1.59 15.45
CA LEU A 195 4.57 0.83 16.64
C LEU A 195 5.15 -0.56 16.31
N HIS A 196 4.59 -1.28 15.35
CA HIS A 196 5.02 -2.66 15.05
C HIS A 196 5.83 -2.84 13.76
N ASN A 197 5.80 -1.89 12.83
CA ASN A 197 6.44 -2.04 11.53
C ASN A 197 7.88 -1.55 11.63
N VAL A 198 8.84 -2.47 11.58
CA VAL A 198 10.25 -2.15 11.74
C VAL A 198 10.79 -1.20 10.65
N PHE A 199 10.14 -1.15 9.48
CA PHE A 199 10.47 -0.19 8.41
C PHE A 199 9.96 1.24 8.69
N MET A 200 9.01 1.40 9.61
CA MET A 200 8.52 2.70 10.09
C MET A 200 9.19 3.15 11.41
N ARG A 201 10.18 2.38 11.87
CA ARG A 201 10.89 2.57 13.15
C ARG A 201 12.39 2.70 12.95
N VAL A 202 12.83 3.28 11.83
CA VAL A 202 14.25 3.35 11.46
C VAL A 202 15.11 4.27 12.35
N THR A 203 14.47 5.12 13.15
CA THR A 203 15.11 5.97 14.18
C THR A 203 15.07 5.34 15.57
N ASP A 204 14.46 4.17 15.73
CA ASP A 204 14.31 3.52 17.03
C ASP A 204 15.65 2.87 17.46
N PRO A 205 16.20 3.20 18.65
CA PRO A 205 17.45 2.63 19.13
C PRO A 205 17.47 1.09 19.19
N GLU A 206 16.32 0.44 19.45
CA GLU A 206 16.20 -1.02 19.43
C GLU A 206 16.56 -1.56 18.03
N ILE A 207 15.94 -0.99 17.00
CA ILE A 207 16.08 -1.39 15.61
C ILE A 207 17.50 -1.07 15.11
N GLN A 208 17.99 0.14 15.40
CA GLN A 208 19.33 0.58 15.04
C GLN A 208 20.42 -0.34 15.61
N LYS A 209 20.26 -0.79 16.86
CA LYS A 209 21.18 -1.72 17.51
C LYS A 209 21.21 -3.08 16.82
N VAL A 210 20.06 -3.65 16.48
CA VAL A 210 19.97 -4.96 15.79
C VAL A 210 20.56 -4.88 14.38
N VAL A 211 20.33 -3.77 13.70
CA VAL A 211 20.81 -3.53 12.33
C VAL A 211 22.28 -3.11 12.27
N GLY A 212 22.82 -2.56 13.36
CA GLY A 212 24.18 -2.05 13.46
C GLY A 212 24.42 -0.78 12.63
N ALA A 213 23.42 0.09 12.52
CA ALA A 213 23.48 1.39 11.85
C ALA A 213 22.56 2.39 12.56
N THR A 214 22.90 3.68 12.48
CA THR A 214 22.14 4.76 13.13
C THR A 214 21.52 5.75 12.14
N GLU A 215 22.04 5.83 10.92
CA GLU A 215 21.47 6.69 9.88
C GLU A 215 20.18 6.07 9.32
N PRO A 216 19.02 6.76 9.37
CA PRO A 216 17.70 6.18 9.03
C PRO A 216 17.63 5.49 7.67
N VAL A 217 18.24 6.10 6.64
CA VAL A 217 18.28 5.55 5.29
C VAL A 217 19.13 4.29 5.22
N GLU A 218 20.24 4.25 5.95
CA GLU A 218 21.08 3.04 6.02
C GLU A 218 20.35 1.92 6.77
N VAL A 219 19.66 2.25 7.86
CA VAL A 219 18.83 1.30 8.62
C VAL A 219 17.75 0.72 7.72
N MET A 220 17.02 1.55 6.96
CA MET A 220 16.04 1.12 5.95
C MET A 220 16.66 0.15 4.94
N ASN A 221 17.82 0.50 4.38
CA ASN A 221 18.50 -0.33 3.39
C ASN A 221 18.88 -1.71 3.95
N ARG A 222 19.45 -1.74 5.16
CA ARG A 222 19.87 -2.98 5.81
C ARG A 222 18.67 -3.86 6.21
N LEU A 223 17.61 -3.28 6.79
CA LEU A 223 16.37 -4.01 7.08
C LEU A 223 15.79 -4.64 5.82
N ARG A 224 15.75 -3.89 4.72
CA ARG A 224 15.24 -4.39 3.43
C ARG A 224 16.10 -5.55 2.92
N GLY A 225 17.42 -5.40 3.00
CA GLY A 225 18.39 -6.43 2.64
C GLY A 225 18.28 -7.69 3.49
N MET A 226 17.99 -7.56 4.79
CA MET A 226 17.73 -8.69 5.69
C MET A 226 16.44 -9.42 5.28
N LYS A 227 15.32 -8.69 5.12
CA LYS A 227 14.03 -9.30 4.74
C LYS A 227 14.05 -9.94 3.35
N ASN A 228 14.88 -9.45 2.42
CA ASN A 228 15.01 -10.05 1.08
C ASN A 228 15.68 -11.42 1.09
N LYS A 229 16.39 -11.79 2.16
CA LYS A 229 17.08 -13.08 2.31
C LYS A 229 16.24 -14.13 3.07
N MET A 230 15.04 -13.76 3.51
CA MET A 230 14.08 -14.64 4.21
C MET A 230 12.96 -15.09 3.28
#